data_AF-A0A497QK19-F1
#
_entry.id   AF-A0A497QK19-F1
#
_cell.length_a   1.000
_cell.length_b   1.000
_cell.length_c   1.000
_cell.angle_alpha   90.00
_cell.angle_beta   90.00
_cell.angle_gamma   90.00
#
_symmetry.space_group_name_H-M   'P 1'
#
loop_
_entity.id
_entity.type
_entity.pdbx_description
1 polymer ?
#
loop_
_entity_poly.entity_id
_entity_poly.type
_entity_poly.pdbx_seq_one_letter_code
_entity_poly.pdbx_strand_id
1 'polypeptide(L)'
;MKRVKDDPNIDLHEWKKEKQFILIFGILLIAYFIIWAVLFTLLDALIIMGLAFFILVPAFITNGMMVLVGKIKGIPRYPLDGGKCFSDGERIFGDGKSWNGFIGGWILGSLISALICWWIFQLISMAEDYSMLTFITPEYIANFIQAGISFKTFIISQIFIALGSPVGDALGSFFKRRRKRKRGEPFLFWDQNDFIIISALIAMIWYPLTWYYWIFLLLITPLVTALANWIGYLINKKDVPW
;
A
#
# COMPACT_ATOMS: atom_id res chain seq x y z
N MET A 1 11.97 22.13 7.31
CA MET A 1 10.86 22.65 6.47
C MET A 1 11.27 23.72 5.44
N LYS A 2 12.40 24.45 5.59
CA LYS A 2 12.87 25.43 4.57
C LYS A 2 12.94 24.86 3.15
N ARG A 3 13.44 23.62 2.98
CA ARG A 3 13.53 22.94 1.67
C ARG A 3 12.24 22.93 0.84
N VAL A 4 11.05 22.84 1.44
CA VAL A 4 9.80 22.63 0.68
C VAL A 4 9.18 23.94 0.18
N LYS A 5 9.31 25.02 0.96
CA LYS A 5 8.74 26.33 0.58
C LYS A 5 9.61 27.05 -0.46
N ASP A 6 10.88 26.70 -0.50
CA ASP A 6 11.89 27.33 -1.35
C ASP A 6 12.20 26.48 -2.61
N ASP A 7 11.56 25.31 -2.77
CA ASP A 7 11.74 24.44 -3.94
C ASP A 7 10.81 24.87 -5.09
N PRO A 8 11.34 25.30 -6.24
CA PRO A 8 10.55 25.78 -7.37
C PRO A 8 9.72 24.66 -8.03
N ASN A 9 10.00 23.38 -7.75
CA ASN A 9 9.22 22.26 -8.28
C ASN A 9 7.96 21.97 -7.45
N ILE A 10 7.76 22.68 -6.34
CA ILE A 10 6.65 22.43 -5.42
C ILE A 10 5.54 23.46 -5.61
N ASP A 11 4.40 22.97 -6.08
CA ASP A 11 3.15 23.73 -6.03
C ASP A 11 2.67 23.83 -4.57
N LEU A 12 2.73 25.03 -4.00
CA LEU A 12 2.32 25.31 -2.63
C LEU A 12 0.82 25.05 -2.39
N HIS A 13 -0.01 25.13 -3.41
CA HIS A 13 -1.44 24.83 -3.31
C HIS A 13 -1.68 23.33 -3.15
N GLU A 14 -1.03 22.51 -3.99
CA GLU A 14 -1.10 21.05 -3.90
C GLU A 14 -0.46 20.53 -2.61
N TRP A 15 0.65 21.14 -2.17
CA TRP A 15 1.25 20.83 -0.88
C TRP A 15 0.31 21.09 0.30
N LYS A 16 -0.47 22.18 0.27
CA LYS A 16 -1.48 22.47 1.31
C LYS A 16 -2.60 21.44 1.30
N LYS A 17 -3.09 21.04 0.13
CA LYS A 17 -4.13 20.01 0.00
C LYS A 17 -3.65 18.66 0.53
N GLU A 18 -2.43 18.25 0.19
CA GLU A 18 -1.84 17.00 0.69
C GLU A 18 -1.76 17.02 2.23
N LYS A 19 -1.31 18.13 2.82
CA LYS A 19 -1.28 18.27 4.29
C LYS A 19 -2.66 18.18 4.93
N GLN A 20 -3.65 18.84 4.36
CA GLN A 20 -5.02 18.78 4.85
C GLN A 20 -5.57 17.36 4.73
N PHE A 21 -5.30 16.69 3.62
CA PHE A 21 -5.68 15.30 3.38
C PHE A 21 -5.04 14.36 4.43
N ILE A 22 -3.73 14.44 4.65
CA ILE A 22 -3.02 13.67 5.69
C ILE A 22 -3.60 13.97 7.09
N LEU A 23 -3.87 15.24 7.41
CA LEU A 23 -4.46 15.63 8.69
C LEU A 23 -5.85 15.00 8.90
N ILE A 24 -6.72 15.06 7.88
CA ILE A 24 -8.05 14.46 7.92
C ILE A 24 -7.95 12.95 8.14
N PHE A 25 -7.11 12.25 7.37
CA PHE A 25 -6.92 10.81 7.51
C PHE A 25 -6.30 10.42 8.85
N GLY A 26 -5.40 11.25 9.40
CA GLY A 26 -4.85 11.08 10.74
C GLY A 26 -5.93 11.20 11.82
N ILE A 27 -6.83 12.20 11.72
CA ILE A 27 -7.96 12.36 12.65
C ILE A 27 -8.92 11.17 12.54
N LEU A 28 -9.26 10.74 11.32
CA LEU A 28 -10.14 9.59 11.11
C LEU A 28 -9.52 8.29 11.65
N LEU A 29 -8.21 8.10 11.50
CA LEU A 29 -7.51 6.96 12.07
C LEU A 29 -7.53 6.98 13.60
N ILE A 30 -7.31 8.15 14.22
CA ILE A 30 -7.44 8.30 15.68
C ILE A 30 -8.87 8.00 16.12
N ALA A 31 -9.87 8.51 15.40
CA ALA A 31 -11.27 8.23 15.68
C ALA A 31 -11.59 6.73 15.57
N TYR A 32 -11.03 6.02 14.58
CA TYR A 32 -11.13 4.56 14.48
C TYR A 32 -10.62 3.88 15.77
N PHE A 33 -9.42 4.21 16.24
CA PHE A 33 -8.88 3.62 17.47
C PHE A 33 -9.69 3.97 18.71
N ILE A 34 -10.21 5.20 18.82
CA ILE A 34 -11.08 5.61 19.93
C ILE A 34 -12.39 4.83 19.92
N ILE A 35 -13.04 4.70 18.75
CA ILE A 35 -14.29 3.94 18.61
C ILE A 35 -14.07 2.48 19.05
N TRP A 36 -12.98 1.86 18.60
CA TRP A 36 -12.63 0.51 19.03
C TRP A 36 -12.34 0.41 20.53
N ALA A 37 -11.60 1.37 21.09
CA ALA A 37 -11.31 1.39 22.53
C ALA A 37 -12.57 1.59 23.40
N VAL A 38 -13.61 2.24 22.88
CA VAL A 38 -14.88 2.46 23.58
C VAL A 38 -15.83 1.28 23.43
N LEU A 39 -15.93 0.70 22.21
CA LEU A 39 -16.87 -0.39 21.93
C LEU A 39 -16.31 -1.77 22.32
N PHE A 40 -15.00 -1.93 22.29
CA PHE A 40 -14.26 -3.18 22.51
C PHE A 40 -13.02 -2.89 23.37
N THR A 41 -11.81 -3.18 22.88
CA THR A 41 -10.56 -2.76 23.52
C THR A 41 -9.60 -2.10 22.52
N LEU A 42 -8.67 -1.29 23.04
CA LEU A 42 -7.55 -0.80 22.24
C LEU A 42 -6.69 -1.94 21.70
N LEU A 43 -6.54 -3.02 22.47
CA LEU A 43 -5.77 -4.19 22.07
C LEU A 43 -6.40 -4.89 20.85
N ASP A 44 -7.73 -5.04 20.81
CA ASP A 44 -8.44 -5.55 19.64
C ASP A 44 -8.12 -4.73 18.37
N ALA A 45 -8.11 -3.40 18.47
CA ALA A 45 -7.76 -2.51 17.35
C ALA A 45 -6.29 -2.69 16.89
N LEU A 46 -5.36 -2.84 17.84
CA LEU A 46 -3.94 -3.04 17.55
C LEU A 46 -3.69 -4.40 16.90
N ILE A 47 -4.44 -5.44 17.28
CA ILE A 47 -4.35 -6.75 16.62
C ILE A 47 -4.92 -6.68 15.21
N ILE A 48 -6.07 -6.02 14.99
CA ILE A 48 -6.60 -5.80 13.64
C ILE A 48 -5.56 -5.10 12.76
N MET A 49 -4.90 -4.06 13.29
CA MET A 49 -3.79 -3.40 12.61
C MET A 49 -2.65 -4.37 12.28
N GLY A 50 -2.18 -5.14 13.26
CA GLY A 50 -1.09 -6.09 13.10
C GLY A 50 -1.40 -7.15 12.03
N LEU A 51 -2.61 -7.70 12.06
CA LEU A 51 -3.11 -8.66 11.09
C LEU A 51 -3.27 -8.06 9.68
N ALA A 52 -3.79 -6.84 9.57
CA ALA A 52 -3.90 -6.12 8.30
C ALA A 52 -2.54 -5.92 7.64
N PHE A 53 -1.57 -5.44 8.42
CA PHE A 53 -0.21 -5.23 7.93
C PHE A 53 0.47 -6.56 7.60
N PHE A 54 0.33 -7.58 8.44
CA PHE A 54 0.93 -8.89 8.18
C PHE A 54 0.58 -9.43 6.79
N ILE A 55 -0.70 -9.36 6.40
CA ILE A 55 -1.14 -9.86 5.09
C ILE A 55 -0.74 -8.94 3.95
N LEU A 56 -0.72 -7.62 4.16
CA LEU A 56 -0.55 -6.63 3.09
C LEU A 56 0.85 -6.00 3.02
N VAL A 57 1.77 -6.42 3.88
CA VAL A 57 3.22 -6.17 3.75
C VAL A 57 3.70 -6.41 2.30
N PRO A 58 3.31 -7.49 1.59
CA PRO A 58 3.68 -7.68 0.19
C PRO A 58 3.26 -6.54 -0.72
N ALA A 59 2.07 -5.97 -0.52
CA ALA A 59 1.59 -4.85 -1.30
C ALA A 59 2.42 -3.59 -1.06
N PHE A 60 2.64 -3.23 0.21
CA PHE A 60 3.41 -2.04 0.58
C PHE A 60 4.86 -2.11 0.09
N ILE A 61 5.51 -3.25 0.27
CA ILE A 61 6.90 -3.45 -0.16
C ILE A 61 6.98 -3.41 -1.68
N THR A 62 6.08 -4.11 -2.36
CA THR A 62 6.06 -4.11 -3.83
C THR A 62 5.89 -2.70 -4.37
N ASN A 63 4.96 -1.91 -3.82
CA ASN A 63 4.74 -0.52 -4.22
C ASN A 63 6.02 0.33 -4.14
N GLY A 64 6.75 0.21 -3.02
CA GLY A 64 8.04 0.87 -2.86
C GLY A 64 9.11 0.36 -3.85
N MET A 65 9.19 -0.96 -4.05
CA MET A 65 10.16 -1.57 -4.96
C MET A 65 9.92 -1.19 -6.42
N MET A 66 8.66 -1.00 -6.86
CA MET A 66 8.37 -0.53 -8.22
C MET A 66 9.05 0.80 -8.53
N VAL A 67 9.06 1.73 -7.56
CA VAL A 67 9.70 3.05 -7.71
C VAL A 67 11.22 2.91 -7.76
N LEU A 68 11.80 2.11 -6.87
CA LEU A 68 13.25 1.90 -6.81
C LEU A 68 13.77 1.22 -8.07
N VAL A 69 13.14 0.11 -8.48
CA VAL A 69 13.53 -0.66 -9.67
C VAL A 69 13.27 0.12 -10.95
N GLY A 70 12.13 0.82 -11.02
CA GLY A 70 11.75 1.66 -12.16
C GLY A 70 12.73 2.81 -12.45
N LYS A 71 13.55 3.21 -11.46
CA LYS A 71 14.53 4.30 -11.54
C LYS A 71 16.00 3.83 -11.41
N ILE A 72 16.30 2.54 -11.58
CA ILE A 72 17.70 2.07 -11.58
C ILE A 72 18.46 2.69 -12.75
N LYS A 73 19.57 3.37 -12.45
CA LYS A 73 20.44 3.99 -13.46
C LYS A 73 21.01 2.92 -14.40
N GLY A 74 20.99 3.19 -15.69
CA GLY A 74 21.54 2.29 -16.72
C GLY A 74 20.58 1.18 -17.18
N ILE A 75 19.41 1.01 -16.55
CA ILE A 75 18.38 0.08 -17.04
C ILE A 75 17.37 0.87 -17.89
N PRO A 76 17.17 0.51 -19.18
CA PRO A 76 16.16 1.15 -20.02
C PRO A 76 14.77 1.03 -19.42
N ARG A 77 14.02 2.14 -19.47
CA ARG A 77 12.65 2.20 -18.96
C ARG A 77 11.66 2.19 -20.11
N TYR A 78 10.95 1.08 -20.27
CA TYR A 78 9.91 0.94 -21.28
C TYR A 78 8.53 1.18 -20.69
N PRO A 79 7.74 2.15 -21.21
CA PRO A 79 6.37 2.36 -20.76
C PRO A 79 5.54 1.09 -20.91
N LEU A 80 4.70 0.79 -19.91
CA LEU A 80 3.86 -0.39 -19.87
C LEU A 80 2.86 -0.42 -21.05
N ASP A 81 2.38 0.75 -21.45
CA ASP A 81 1.48 0.93 -22.60
C ASP A 81 2.19 1.05 -23.95
N GLY A 82 3.53 1.05 -23.98
CA GLY A 82 4.32 1.23 -25.20
C GLY A 82 4.02 2.53 -25.96
N GLY A 83 3.50 3.57 -25.29
CA GLY A 83 3.11 4.82 -25.94
C GLY A 83 1.70 4.84 -26.52
N LYS A 84 0.94 3.73 -26.40
CA LYS A 84 -0.41 3.63 -26.95
C LYS A 84 -1.40 4.54 -26.22
N CYS A 85 -2.35 5.07 -26.98
CA CYS A 85 -3.50 5.80 -26.46
C CYS A 85 -4.75 4.91 -26.44
N PHE A 86 -5.68 5.25 -25.56
CA PHE A 86 -7.03 4.69 -25.53
C PHE A 86 -7.93 5.43 -26.54
N SER A 87 -9.18 4.99 -26.70
CA SER A 87 -10.11 5.57 -27.68
C SER A 87 -10.44 7.05 -27.47
N ASP A 88 -10.18 7.58 -26.28
CA ASP A 88 -10.35 8.99 -25.92
C ASP A 88 -9.15 9.89 -26.28
N GLY A 89 -8.11 9.31 -26.91
CA GLY A 89 -6.88 10.01 -27.29
C GLY A 89 -5.85 10.17 -26.16
N GLU A 90 -6.21 9.84 -24.93
CA GLU A 90 -5.30 9.87 -23.77
C GLU A 90 -4.47 8.58 -23.71
N ARG A 91 -3.27 8.66 -23.13
CA ARG A 91 -2.41 7.48 -22.89
C ARG A 91 -3.17 6.39 -22.09
N ILE A 92 -2.86 5.12 -22.31
CA ILE A 92 -3.51 4.04 -21.53
C ILE A 92 -3.10 4.15 -20.06
N PHE A 93 -1.78 4.18 -19.79
CA PHE A 93 -1.23 4.33 -18.43
C PHE A 93 -0.32 5.56 -18.30
N GLY A 94 0.37 5.92 -19.38
CA GLY A 94 1.37 6.97 -19.43
C GLY A 94 2.76 6.51 -18.97
N ASP A 95 3.76 7.37 -19.20
CA ASP A 95 5.19 7.05 -18.99
C ASP A 95 5.60 6.81 -17.53
N GLY A 96 4.68 7.03 -16.60
CA GLY A 96 4.87 6.73 -15.18
C GLY A 96 4.89 5.24 -14.87
N LYS A 97 4.32 4.39 -15.74
CA LYS A 97 4.26 2.94 -15.55
C LYS A 97 5.19 2.26 -16.52
N SER A 98 6.09 1.42 -16.02
CA SER A 98 7.10 0.77 -16.84
C SER A 98 7.27 -0.69 -16.52
N TRP A 99 7.67 -1.47 -17.52
CA TRP A 99 7.82 -2.93 -17.40
C TRP A 99 8.85 -3.36 -16.34
N ASN A 100 9.98 -2.65 -16.26
CA ASN A 100 11.00 -2.91 -15.23
C ASN A 100 10.47 -2.65 -13.82
N GLY A 101 9.69 -1.58 -13.62
CA GLY A 101 9.04 -1.28 -12.35
C GLY A 101 7.97 -2.33 -12.00
N PHE A 102 7.13 -2.69 -12.97
CA PHE A 102 6.07 -3.69 -12.81
C PHE A 102 6.64 -5.07 -12.44
N ILE A 103 7.48 -5.64 -13.31
CA ILE A 103 7.99 -7.00 -13.16
C ILE A 103 9.05 -7.05 -12.06
N GLY A 104 10.05 -6.17 -12.12
CA GLY A 104 11.16 -6.20 -11.16
C GLY A 104 10.73 -5.76 -9.76
N GLY A 105 9.81 -4.80 -9.66
CA GLY A 105 9.19 -4.42 -8.39
C GLY A 105 8.39 -5.57 -7.77
N TRP A 106 7.59 -6.28 -8.58
CA TRP A 106 6.85 -7.46 -8.12
C TRP A 106 7.75 -8.60 -7.67
N ILE A 107 8.81 -8.93 -8.43
CA ILE A 107 9.76 -10.00 -8.06
C ILE A 107 10.46 -9.65 -6.74
N LEU A 108 11.09 -8.47 -6.64
CA LEU A 108 11.80 -8.07 -5.42
C LEU A 108 10.84 -7.91 -4.24
N GLY A 109 9.66 -7.32 -4.48
CA GLY A 109 8.62 -7.19 -3.46
C GLY A 109 8.18 -8.54 -2.92
N SER A 110 7.92 -9.50 -3.78
CA SER A 110 7.54 -10.87 -3.38
C SER A 110 8.64 -11.55 -2.56
N LEU A 111 9.91 -11.43 -2.98
CA LEU A 111 11.05 -12.04 -2.29
C LEU A 111 11.26 -11.45 -0.88
N ILE A 112 11.30 -10.12 -0.76
CA ILE A 112 11.48 -9.44 0.52
C ILE A 112 10.31 -9.76 1.46
N SER A 113 9.10 -9.79 0.91
CA SER A 113 7.90 -10.04 1.72
C SER A 113 7.82 -11.46 2.20
N ALA A 114 8.22 -12.46 1.39
CA ALA A 114 8.32 -13.84 1.84
C ALA A 114 9.26 -13.99 3.05
N LEU A 115 10.41 -13.29 3.04
CA LEU A 115 11.36 -13.29 4.16
C LEU A 115 10.77 -12.65 5.43
N ILE A 116 10.16 -11.47 5.29
CA ILE A 116 9.54 -10.75 6.42
C ILE A 116 8.38 -11.56 7.00
N CYS A 117 7.52 -12.08 6.14
CA CYS A 117 6.38 -12.89 6.52
C CYS A 117 6.78 -14.18 7.22
N TRP A 118 7.84 -14.86 6.72
CA TRP A 118 8.42 -16.01 7.41
C TRP A 118 8.87 -15.63 8.82
N TRP A 119 9.61 -14.53 8.96
CA TRP A 119 10.10 -14.08 10.26
C TRP A 119 8.96 -13.72 11.23
N ILE A 120 7.95 -12.98 10.76
CA ILE A 120 6.77 -12.62 11.58
C ILE A 120 5.99 -13.87 11.99
N PHE A 121 5.83 -14.85 11.09
CA PHE A 121 5.12 -16.09 11.41
C PHE A 121 5.76 -16.83 12.59
N GLN A 122 7.10 -16.89 12.64
CA GLN A 122 7.81 -17.46 13.79
C GLN A 122 7.49 -16.70 15.09
N LEU A 123 7.47 -15.36 15.05
CA LEU A 123 7.16 -14.55 16.24
C LEU A 123 5.73 -14.76 16.76
N ILE A 124 4.74 -14.83 15.86
CA ILE A 124 3.33 -15.04 16.23
C ILE A 124 3.15 -16.43 16.87
N SER A 125 3.84 -17.46 16.35
CA SER A 125 3.76 -18.81 16.90
C SER A 125 4.32 -18.95 18.32
N MET A 126 5.09 -17.97 18.79
CA MET A 126 5.70 -17.95 20.13
C MET A 126 4.91 -17.14 21.16
N ALA A 127 3.82 -16.47 20.76
CA ALA A 127 3.01 -15.65 21.66
C ALA A 127 1.90 -16.50 22.30
N GLU A 128 2.01 -16.75 23.61
CA GLU A 128 1.16 -17.72 24.34
C GLU A 128 -0.01 -17.10 25.14
N ASP A 129 -0.08 -15.79 25.34
CA ASP A 129 -1.12 -15.16 26.18
C ASP A 129 -1.89 -14.05 25.44
N TYR A 130 -3.18 -14.32 25.19
CA TYR A 130 -4.14 -13.41 24.56
C TYR A 130 -5.38 -13.18 25.44
N SER A 131 -5.25 -13.39 26.76
CA SER A 131 -6.37 -13.37 27.72
C SER A 131 -7.14 -12.05 27.85
N MET A 132 -6.59 -10.93 27.34
CA MET A 132 -7.19 -9.59 27.42
C MET A 132 -8.03 -9.17 26.20
N LEU A 133 -8.30 -10.07 25.24
CA LEU A 133 -9.08 -9.75 24.05
C LEU A 133 -10.58 -9.93 24.27
N THR A 134 -11.38 -9.00 23.73
CA THR A 134 -12.85 -9.02 23.89
C THR A 134 -13.61 -9.26 22.59
N PHE A 135 -13.04 -8.83 21.46
CA PHE A 135 -13.65 -8.98 20.14
C PHE A 135 -12.87 -9.97 19.26
N ILE A 136 -11.54 -9.82 19.18
CA ILE A 136 -10.67 -10.69 18.41
C ILE A 136 -10.29 -11.88 19.29
N THR A 137 -10.86 -13.06 19.05
CA THR A 137 -10.49 -14.25 19.83
C THR A 137 -9.17 -14.86 19.34
N PRO A 138 -8.45 -15.64 20.17
CA PRO A 138 -7.29 -16.41 19.72
C PRO A 138 -7.64 -17.36 18.56
N GLU A 139 -8.84 -17.95 18.61
CA GLU A 139 -9.38 -18.77 17.52
C GLU A 139 -9.57 -17.94 16.23
N TYR A 140 -10.07 -16.72 16.35
CA TYR A 140 -10.17 -15.81 15.21
C TYR A 140 -8.79 -15.54 14.61
N ILE A 141 -7.78 -15.22 15.44
CA ILE A 141 -6.40 -14.99 14.97
C ILE A 141 -5.87 -16.23 14.26
N ALA A 142 -6.01 -17.41 14.87
CA ALA A 142 -5.59 -18.68 14.31
C ALA A 142 -6.27 -18.97 12.96
N ASN A 143 -7.58 -18.76 12.85
CA ASN A 143 -8.33 -18.92 11.61
C ASN A 143 -7.92 -17.87 10.56
N PHE A 144 -7.66 -16.64 10.98
CA PHE A 144 -7.29 -15.54 10.10
C PHE A 144 -5.90 -15.73 9.50
N ILE A 145 -4.89 -16.06 10.32
CA ILE A 145 -3.56 -16.45 9.80
C ILE A 145 -3.59 -17.83 9.15
N GLN A 146 -4.74 -18.51 9.23
CA GLN A 146 -5.01 -19.87 8.80
C GLN A 146 -3.93 -20.83 9.30
N ALA A 147 -3.84 -20.97 10.62
CA ALA A 147 -3.08 -22.01 11.28
C ALA A 147 -3.46 -23.38 10.64
N GLY A 148 -2.59 -23.90 9.78
CA GLY A 148 -2.85 -25.09 8.96
C GLY A 148 -2.76 -24.91 7.44
N ILE A 149 -2.64 -23.68 6.91
CA ILE A 149 -2.20 -23.50 5.52
C ILE A 149 -0.81 -24.14 5.37
N SER A 150 -0.67 -25.02 4.36
CA SER A 150 0.66 -25.46 3.92
C SER A 150 1.57 -24.26 3.58
N PHE A 151 2.83 -24.32 3.99
CA PHE A 151 3.82 -23.29 3.67
C PHE A 151 3.82 -22.88 2.18
N LYS A 152 3.57 -23.85 1.29
CA LYS A 152 3.42 -23.62 -0.16
C LYS A 152 2.28 -22.64 -0.49
N THR A 153 1.08 -22.88 0.04
CA THR A 153 -0.08 -22.00 -0.20
C THR A 153 0.14 -20.63 0.41
N PHE A 154 0.81 -20.54 1.56
CA PHE A 154 1.20 -19.26 2.14
C PHE A 154 2.07 -18.46 1.16
N ILE A 155 3.18 -19.03 0.68
CA ILE A 155 4.07 -18.35 -0.27
C ILE A 155 3.34 -17.95 -1.56
N ILE A 156 2.48 -18.83 -2.09
CA ILE A 156 1.65 -18.51 -3.26
C ILE A 156 0.79 -17.27 -2.99
N SER A 157 0.07 -17.23 -1.85
CA SER A 157 -0.76 -16.08 -1.49
C SER A 157 0.05 -14.77 -1.47
N GLN A 158 1.25 -14.78 -0.90
CA GLN A 158 2.09 -13.57 -0.80
C GLN A 158 2.52 -13.06 -2.18
N ILE A 159 2.85 -13.97 -3.12
CA ILE A 159 3.22 -13.60 -4.50
C ILE A 159 2.04 -12.96 -5.24
N PHE A 160 0.83 -13.48 -5.07
CA PHE A 160 -0.37 -12.94 -5.71
C PHE A 160 -0.82 -11.61 -5.07
N ILE A 161 -0.75 -11.50 -3.74
CA ILE A 161 -1.03 -10.24 -3.03
C ILE A 161 -0.04 -9.15 -3.48
N ALA A 162 1.24 -9.49 -3.61
CA ALA A 162 2.26 -8.60 -4.16
C ALA A 162 1.93 -8.16 -5.59
N LEU A 163 1.45 -9.07 -6.46
CA LEU A 163 1.03 -8.76 -7.83
C LEU A 163 -0.14 -7.76 -7.88
N GLY A 164 -0.98 -7.73 -6.85
CA GLY A 164 -2.05 -6.75 -6.75
C GLY A 164 -1.56 -5.30 -6.77
N SER A 165 -0.36 -5.04 -6.23
CA SER A 165 0.19 -3.70 -6.15
C SER A 165 0.47 -3.07 -7.53
N PRO A 166 1.27 -3.68 -8.43
CA PRO A 166 1.51 -3.14 -9.76
C PRO A 166 0.25 -3.13 -10.64
N VAL A 167 -0.68 -4.07 -10.43
CA VAL A 167 -1.97 -4.07 -11.14
C VAL A 167 -2.83 -2.89 -10.69
N GLY A 168 -2.98 -2.68 -9.38
CA GLY A 168 -3.73 -1.55 -8.82
C GLY A 168 -3.15 -0.21 -9.22
N ASP A 169 -1.83 -0.05 -9.14
CA ASP A 169 -1.12 1.15 -9.55
C ASP A 169 -1.30 1.46 -11.06
N ALA A 170 -1.32 0.42 -11.91
CA ALA A 170 -1.63 0.57 -13.33
C ALA A 170 -3.10 0.95 -13.57
N LEU A 171 -4.05 0.33 -12.86
CA LEU A 171 -5.48 0.66 -12.93
C LEU A 171 -5.76 2.09 -12.45
N GLY A 172 -5.16 2.52 -11.33
CA GLY A 172 -5.25 3.89 -10.83
C GLY A 172 -4.78 4.89 -11.89
N SER A 173 -3.67 4.61 -12.56
CA SER A 173 -3.19 5.45 -13.65
C SER A 173 -4.08 5.42 -14.88
N PHE A 174 -4.66 4.27 -15.23
CA PHE A 174 -5.68 4.20 -16.27
C PHE A 174 -6.84 5.15 -15.96
N PHE A 175 -7.43 5.07 -14.76
CA PHE A 175 -8.52 5.96 -14.37
C PHE A 175 -8.14 7.45 -14.35
N LYS A 176 -6.89 7.77 -13.96
CA LYS A 176 -6.37 9.14 -14.05
C LYS A 176 -6.34 9.65 -15.49
N ARG A 177 -5.90 8.82 -16.44
CA ARG A 177 -5.87 9.18 -17.86
C ARG A 177 -7.26 9.38 -18.44
N ARG A 178 -8.24 8.54 -18.07
CA ARG A 178 -9.66 8.73 -18.49
C ARG A 178 -10.26 10.05 -17.98
N ARG A 179 -9.72 10.62 -16.90
CA ARG A 179 -10.10 11.95 -16.38
C ARG A 179 -9.24 13.10 -16.89
N LYS A 180 -8.43 12.88 -17.94
CA LYS A 180 -7.52 13.87 -18.55
C LYS A 180 -6.53 14.51 -17.57
N ARG A 181 -6.23 13.82 -16.46
CA ARG A 181 -5.20 14.23 -15.51
C ARG A 181 -3.84 13.93 -16.11
N LYS A 182 -2.89 14.86 -16.09
CA LYS A 182 -1.53 14.62 -16.61
C LYS A 182 -0.69 13.77 -15.66
N ARG A 183 0.45 13.27 -16.15
CA ARG A 183 1.43 12.58 -15.31
C ARG A 183 1.95 13.55 -14.25
N GLY A 184 2.02 13.10 -12.99
CA GLY A 184 2.47 13.92 -11.87
C GLY A 184 1.39 14.78 -11.23
N GLU A 185 0.21 14.94 -11.86
CA GLU A 185 -0.91 15.57 -11.17
C GLU A 185 -1.40 14.69 -10.02
N PRO A 186 -1.57 15.25 -8.81
CA PRO A 186 -2.07 14.52 -7.67
C PRO A 186 -3.54 14.14 -7.91
N PHE A 187 -3.86 12.88 -7.62
CA PHE A 187 -5.21 12.36 -7.57
C PHE A 187 -5.42 11.72 -6.20
N LEU A 188 -5.61 12.62 -5.21
CA LEU A 188 -5.74 12.27 -3.80
C LEU A 188 -6.76 11.17 -3.57
N PHE A 189 -6.54 10.41 -2.50
CA PHE A 189 -7.20 9.16 -2.16
C PHE A 189 -6.85 7.98 -3.08
N TRP A 190 -6.94 8.17 -4.40
CA TRP A 190 -6.73 7.10 -5.37
C TRP A 190 -5.26 6.77 -5.55
N ASP A 191 -4.39 7.78 -5.70
CA ASP A 191 -2.93 7.57 -5.81
C ASP A 191 -2.32 6.90 -4.58
N GLN A 192 -2.98 7.02 -3.43
CA GLN A 192 -2.53 6.41 -2.18
C GLN A 192 -3.11 5.00 -1.98
N ASN A 193 -4.33 4.73 -2.44
CA ASN A 193 -5.04 3.47 -2.15
C ASN A 193 -5.19 2.50 -3.33
N ASP A 194 -4.86 2.89 -4.56
CA ASP A 194 -5.07 2.07 -5.75
C ASP A 194 -4.41 0.67 -5.64
N PHE A 195 -3.15 0.62 -5.22
CA PHE A 195 -2.39 -0.61 -5.06
C PHE A 195 -2.95 -1.46 -3.90
N ILE A 196 -3.32 -0.84 -2.77
CA ILE A 196 -3.76 -1.58 -1.59
C ILE A 196 -5.15 -2.18 -1.78
N ILE A 197 -6.04 -1.48 -2.50
CA ILE A 197 -7.39 -1.96 -2.78
C ILE A 197 -7.30 -3.25 -3.60
N ILE A 198 -6.53 -3.26 -4.69
CA ILE A 198 -6.40 -4.47 -5.53
C ILE A 198 -5.69 -5.59 -4.78
N SER A 199 -4.62 -5.30 -4.04
CA SER A 199 -3.95 -6.30 -3.21
C SER A 199 -4.85 -6.88 -2.13
N ALA A 200 -5.70 -6.07 -1.49
CA ALA A 200 -6.67 -6.53 -0.49
C ALA A 200 -7.78 -7.40 -1.12
N LEU A 201 -8.29 -7.04 -2.30
CA LEU A 201 -9.23 -7.88 -3.05
C LEU A 201 -8.63 -9.24 -3.40
N ILE A 202 -7.35 -9.29 -3.80
CA ILE A 202 -6.64 -10.55 -4.05
C ILE A 202 -6.42 -11.33 -2.74
N ALA A 203 -6.06 -10.63 -1.66
CA ALA A 203 -5.87 -11.23 -0.35
C ALA A 203 -7.14 -11.94 0.14
N MET A 204 -8.33 -11.44 -0.19
CA MET A 204 -9.62 -12.05 0.17
C MET A 204 -9.84 -13.47 -0.37
N ILE A 205 -9.06 -13.92 -1.37
CA ILE A 205 -9.09 -15.30 -1.86
C ILE A 205 -8.59 -16.27 -0.79
N TRP A 206 -7.64 -15.82 0.04
CA TRP A 206 -7.06 -16.62 1.12
C TRP A 206 -7.56 -16.16 2.48
N TYR A 207 -7.60 -14.86 2.73
CA TYR A 207 -7.78 -14.29 4.07
C TYR A 207 -9.13 -13.58 4.23
N PRO A 208 -9.88 -13.82 5.32
CA PRO A 208 -11.21 -13.23 5.49
C PRO A 208 -11.12 -11.76 5.94
N LEU A 209 -10.84 -10.85 4.99
CA LEU A 209 -10.85 -9.40 5.24
C LEU A 209 -12.29 -8.89 5.38
N THR A 210 -12.73 -8.75 6.61
CA THR A 210 -13.99 -8.11 6.98
C THR A 210 -13.91 -6.58 6.88
N TRP A 211 -15.06 -5.91 7.03
CA TRP A 211 -15.21 -4.47 6.82
C TRP A 211 -14.26 -3.60 7.67
N TYR A 212 -13.90 -4.02 8.88
CA TYR A 212 -13.03 -3.22 9.75
C TYR A 212 -11.57 -3.19 9.28
N TYR A 213 -11.07 -4.25 8.63
CA TYR A 213 -9.77 -4.19 7.94
C TYR A 213 -9.80 -3.20 6.80
N TRP A 214 -10.87 -3.19 6.00
CA TRP A 214 -11.02 -2.26 4.89
C TRP A 214 -10.99 -0.80 5.36
N ILE A 215 -11.74 -0.48 6.41
CA ILE A 215 -11.71 0.88 7.00
C ILE A 215 -10.30 1.21 7.47
N PHE A 216 -9.67 0.32 8.26
CA PHE A 216 -8.32 0.54 8.74
C PHE A 216 -7.33 0.80 7.59
N LEU A 217 -7.33 -0.07 6.57
CA LEU A 217 -6.42 -0.01 5.42
C LEU A 217 -6.59 1.27 4.62
N LEU A 218 -7.83 1.67 4.33
CA LEU A 218 -8.11 2.90 3.59
C LEU A 218 -7.72 4.16 4.39
N LEU A 219 -7.72 4.08 5.73
CA LEU A 219 -7.30 5.18 6.59
C LEU A 219 -5.78 5.27 6.76
N ILE A 220 -5.11 4.14 6.98
CA ILE A 220 -3.67 4.10 7.27
C ILE A 220 -2.82 4.25 6.01
N THR A 221 -3.26 3.69 4.88
CA THR A 221 -2.45 3.64 3.65
C THR A 221 -2.06 5.03 3.17
N PRO A 222 -2.97 6.03 3.10
CA PRO A 222 -2.60 7.41 2.79
C PRO A 222 -1.48 7.98 3.64
N LEU A 223 -1.49 7.70 4.94
CA LEU A 223 -0.47 8.18 5.88
C LEU A 223 0.88 7.50 5.62
N VAL A 224 0.87 6.18 5.41
CA VAL A 224 2.07 5.40 5.11
C VAL A 224 2.67 5.82 3.77
N THR A 225 1.85 6.00 2.74
CA THR A 225 2.31 6.45 1.42
C THR A 225 2.85 7.87 1.46
N ALA A 226 2.20 8.79 2.18
CA ALA A 226 2.69 10.14 2.35
C ALA A 226 4.05 10.18 3.05
N LEU A 227 4.21 9.37 4.10
CA LEU A 227 5.50 9.22 4.79
C LEU A 227 6.58 8.67 3.85
N ALA A 228 6.27 7.60 3.10
CA ALA A 228 7.19 7.01 2.14
C ALA A 228 7.58 8.00 1.04
N ASN A 229 6.63 8.82 0.56
CA ASN A 229 6.86 9.84 -0.46
C ASN A 229 7.75 10.96 0.08
N TRP A 230 7.51 11.38 1.31
CA TRP A 230 8.33 12.37 2.00
C TRP A 230 9.77 11.87 2.20
N ILE A 231 9.96 10.63 2.66
CA ILE A 231 11.28 9.99 2.77
C ILE A 231 11.95 9.94 1.39
N GLY A 232 11.23 9.49 0.36
CA GLY A 232 11.71 9.43 -1.01
C GLY A 232 12.18 10.78 -1.56
N TYR A 233 11.49 11.86 -1.21
CA TYR A 233 11.89 13.23 -1.54
C TYR A 233 13.16 13.65 -0.78
N LEU A 234 13.26 13.35 0.51
CA LEU A 234 14.46 13.68 1.31
C LEU A 234 15.74 13.01 0.80
N ILE A 235 15.62 11.82 0.21
CA ILE A 235 16.75 11.07 -0.39
C ILE A 235 16.91 11.28 -1.91
N ASN A 236 16.22 12.27 -2.49
CA ASN A 236 16.26 12.61 -3.93
C ASN A 236 15.86 11.46 -4.86
N LYS A 237 14.98 10.56 -4.41
CA LYS A 237 14.37 9.49 -5.23
C LYS A 237 13.00 9.89 -5.77
N LYS A 238 12.34 10.86 -5.14
CA LYS A 238 11.15 11.55 -5.65
C LYS A 238 11.41 13.03 -5.85
N ASP A 239 10.76 13.58 -6.86
CA ASP A 239 10.88 14.99 -7.26
C ASP A 239 9.97 15.89 -6.41
N VAL A 240 8.90 15.34 -5.85
CA VAL A 240 7.95 16.03 -4.95
C VAL A 240 7.65 15.17 -3.71
N PRO A 241 7.27 15.77 -2.57
CA PRO A 241 7.02 15.05 -1.31
C PRO A 241 5.66 14.34 -1.21
N TRP A 242 4.89 14.25 -2.29
CA TRP A 242 3.61 13.52 -2.38
C TRP A 242 3.62 12.43 -3.46
#